data_AF-A0A3D5GDH7-F1
#
_entry.id   AF-A0A3D5GDH7-F1
#
_cell.length_a   1.000
_cell.length_b   1.000
_cell.length_c   1.000
_cell.angle_alpha   90.00
_cell.angle_beta   90.00
_cell.angle_gamma   90.00
#
_symmetry.space_group_name_H-M   'P 1'
#
loop_
_entity.id
_entity.type
_entity.pdbx_description
1 polymer ?
#
loop_
_entity_poly.entity_id
_entity_poly.type
_entity_poly.pdbx_seq_one_letter_code
_entity_poly.pdbx_strand_id
1 'polypeptide(L)'
;MTNNYLPHIHVLAEDDANRQIANGFLLEPNLDNRAIKVLQNGGGWGKTLEEFNKKYASEMRQLPERMMVLLIDFDDDENRFSYVESHIPDDLKSRVFVLGVLSEPENLKRESKKTFEEIGEALAKDCSDNKNELWGHNLLKHNKRELERMATSVKPILFK
;
A
#
# COMPACT_ATOMS: atom_id res chain seq x y z
N MET A 1 22.20 -3.97 -7.05
CA MET A 1 21.97 -2.58 -7.49
C MET A 1 20.58 -2.52 -8.08
N THR A 2 19.66 -1.81 -7.44
CA THR A 2 18.30 -1.58 -7.98
C THR A 2 18.38 -0.47 -9.01
N ASN A 3 17.89 -0.71 -10.23
CA ASN A 3 17.80 0.34 -11.23
C ASN A 3 16.58 1.22 -10.91
N ASN A 4 16.81 2.33 -10.22
CA ASN A 4 15.75 3.24 -9.77
C ASN A 4 14.97 3.91 -10.92
N TYR A 5 15.42 3.75 -12.17
CA TYR A 5 14.74 4.25 -13.36
C TYR A 5 13.74 3.26 -13.97
N LEU A 6 13.67 2.02 -13.46
CA LEU A 6 12.62 1.09 -13.84
C LEU A 6 11.36 1.33 -13.00
N PRO A 7 10.17 0.98 -13.51
CA PRO A 7 8.94 0.99 -12.72
C PRO A 7 9.11 0.20 -11.43
N HIS A 8 8.84 0.85 -10.29
CA HIS A 8 8.93 0.25 -8.96
C HIS A 8 8.02 0.96 -7.96
N ILE A 9 7.68 0.27 -6.89
CA ILE A 9 6.77 0.71 -5.85
C ILE A 9 7.48 0.80 -4.51
N HIS A 10 7.29 1.93 -3.83
CA HIS A 10 7.64 2.05 -2.42
C HIS A 10 6.37 2.02 -1.56
N VAL A 11 6.41 1.26 -0.47
CA VAL A 11 5.32 1.22 0.52
C VAL A 11 5.78 1.97 1.77
N LEU A 12 5.04 3.02 2.14
CA LEU A 12 5.25 3.77 3.37
C LEU A 12 4.12 3.43 4.34
N ALA A 13 4.43 2.63 5.36
CA ALA A 13 3.46 2.18 6.35
C ALA A 13 3.38 3.15 7.54
N GLU A 14 2.18 3.32 8.09
CA GLU A 14 1.94 4.13 9.26
C GLU A 14 2.71 3.65 10.49
N ASP A 15 2.66 2.36 10.78
CA ASP A 15 3.18 1.77 11.99
C ASP A 15 3.82 0.39 11.73
N ASP A 16 4.10 -0.38 12.79
CA ASP A 16 4.70 -1.71 12.63
C ASP A 16 3.69 -2.77 12.17
N ALA A 17 2.42 -2.71 12.60
CA ALA A 17 1.42 -3.69 12.18
C ALA A 17 1.18 -3.60 10.67
N ASN A 18 0.99 -2.39 10.13
CA ASN A 18 0.90 -2.14 8.70
C ASN A 18 2.17 -2.56 7.95
N ARG A 19 3.35 -2.29 8.54
CA ARG A 19 4.63 -2.71 7.94
C ARG A 19 4.76 -4.24 7.87
N GLN A 20 4.31 -4.98 8.88
CA GLN A 20 4.32 -6.44 8.86
C GLN A 20 3.38 -6.99 7.79
N ILE A 21 2.20 -6.38 7.59
CA ILE A 21 1.32 -6.72 6.46
C ILE A 21 2.04 -6.48 5.12
N ALA A 22 2.68 -5.33 4.96
CA ALA A 22 3.44 -5.02 3.74
C ALA A 22 4.61 -6.00 3.51
N ASN A 23 5.28 -6.44 4.58
CA ASN A 23 6.34 -7.46 4.49
C ASN A 23 5.78 -8.84 4.12
N GLY A 24 4.62 -9.21 4.69
CA GLY A 24 3.91 -10.44 4.32
C GLY A 24 3.54 -10.48 2.84
N PHE A 25 3.17 -9.33 2.27
CA PHE A 25 2.89 -9.21 0.83
C PHE A 25 4.08 -9.66 -0.05
N LEU A 26 5.31 -9.47 0.43
CA LEU A 26 6.55 -9.85 -0.27
C LEU A 26 6.78 -11.37 -0.36
N LEU A 27 5.99 -12.15 0.39
CA LEU A 27 6.13 -13.61 0.47
C LEU A 27 5.47 -14.33 -0.71
N GLU A 28 4.61 -13.66 -1.49
CA GLU A 28 3.94 -14.26 -2.65
C GLU A 28 4.98 -14.68 -3.72
N PRO A 29 5.06 -15.97 -4.09
CA PRO A 29 6.10 -16.47 -4.99
C PRO A 29 6.14 -15.82 -6.37
N ASN A 30 5.00 -15.36 -6.89
CA ASN A 30 4.92 -14.73 -8.22
C ASN A 30 5.26 -13.23 -8.20
N LEU A 31 5.60 -12.67 -7.03
CA LEU A 31 5.94 -11.27 -6.88
C LEU A 31 7.40 -10.98 -7.29
N ASP A 32 7.60 -9.96 -8.12
CA ASP A 32 8.93 -9.39 -8.37
C ASP A 32 9.38 -8.55 -7.16
N ASN A 33 10.03 -9.20 -6.21
CA ASN A 33 10.59 -8.57 -5.01
C ASN A 33 11.60 -7.44 -5.29
N ARG A 34 12.07 -7.25 -6.54
CA ARG A 34 12.95 -6.13 -6.91
C ARG A 34 12.16 -4.89 -7.29
N ALA A 35 10.88 -5.05 -7.64
CA ALA A 35 9.99 -3.98 -8.05
C ALA A 35 9.22 -3.35 -6.88
N ILE A 36 9.38 -3.86 -5.66
CA ILE A 36 8.71 -3.35 -4.47
C ILE A 36 9.69 -3.17 -3.31
N LYS A 37 9.51 -2.13 -2.51
CA LYS A 37 10.29 -1.88 -1.31
C LYS A 37 9.42 -1.33 -0.19
N VAL A 38 9.43 -2.01 0.95
CA VAL A 38 8.82 -1.51 2.20
C VAL A 38 9.80 -0.57 2.89
N LEU A 39 9.35 0.65 3.20
CA LEU A 39 10.13 1.68 3.86
C LEU A 39 10.01 1.59 5.39
N GLN A 40 10.80 2.39 6.11
CA GLN A 40 10.58 2.56 7.55
C GLN A 40 9.21 3.20 7.79
N ASN A 41 8.59 2.88 8.92
CA ASN A 41 7.25 3.35 9.25
C ASN A 41 7.26 4.83 9.67
N GLY A 42 6.18 5.54 9.37
CA GLY A 42 6.04 6.98 9.65
C GLY A 42 5.78 7.32 11.12
N GLY A 43 5.29 6.35 11.92
CA GLY A 43 4.93 6.55 13.32
C GLY A 43 3.59 7.28 13.50
N GLY A 44 2.60 6.91 12.68
CA GLY A 44 1.28 7.51 12.56
C GLY A 44 0.95 7.95 11.12
N TRP A 45 -0.33 7.98 10.73
CA TRP A 45 -0.77 8.37 9.39
C TRP A 45 -0.42 9.83 9.09
N GLY A 46 -0.53 10.72 10.07
CA GLY A 46 -0.19 12.13 9.93
C GLY A 46 1.30 12.34 9.63
N LYS A 47 2.18 11.59 10.32
CA LYS A 47 3.62 11.61 10.06
C LYS A 47 3.99 10.93 8.76
N THR A 48 3.26 9.87 8.39
CA THR A 48 3.40 9.19 7.09
C THR A 48 3.15 10.16 5.94
N LEU A 49 2.07 10.94 6.03
CA LEU A 49 1.74 11.96 5.06
C LEU A 49 2.74 13.13 5.07
N GLU A 50 3.21 13.56 6.26
CA GLU A 50 4.26 14.57 6.39
C GLU A 50 5.56 14.12 5.71
N GLU A 51 6.02 12.88 6.00
CA GLU A 51 7.24 12.31 5.42
C GLU A 51 7.11 12.17 3.90
N PHE A 52 5.95 11.71 3.42
CA PHE A 52 5.64 11.69 2.00
C PHE A 52 5.84 13.07 1.35
N ASN A 53 5.18 14.10 1.89
CA ASN A 53 5.25 15.44 1.31
C ASN A 53 6.63 16.08 1.42
N LYS A 54 7.32 15.88 2.54
CA LYS A 54 8.62 16.50 2.82
C LYS A 54 9.75 15.88 2.00
N LYS A 55 9.69 14.57 1.76
CA LYS A 55 10.79 13.81 1.14
C LYS A 55 10.35 13.16 -0.16
N TYR A 56 9.44 12.21 -0.09
CA TYR A 56 9.20 11.31 -1.21
C TYR A 56 8.51 11.96 -2.40
N ALA A 57 7.68 12.99 -2.20
CA ALA A 57 7.08 13.76 -3.28
C ALA A 57 8.15 14.42 -4.17
N SER A 58 9.23 14.95 -3.58
CA SER A 58 10.34 15.52 -4.33
C SER A 58 11.14 14.45 -5.09
N GLU A 59 11.36 13.28 -4.48
CA GLU A 59 12.05 12.15 -5.12
C GLU A 59 11.23 11.57 -6.29
N MET A 60 9.90 11.47 -6.16
CA MET A 60 9.01 10.99 -7.23
C MET A 60 8.97 11.91 -8.46
N ARG A 61 9.31 13.20 -8.31
CA ARG A 61 9.48 14.11 -9.45
C ARG A 61 10.79 13.87 -10.19
N GLN A 62 11.82 13.41 -9.47
CA GLN A 62 13.11 13.04 -10.07
C GLN A 62 13.08 11.63 -10.69
N LEU A 63 12.18 10.77 -10.20
CA LEU A 63 12.02 9.38 -10.61
C LEU A 63 10.58 9.16 -11.13
N PRO A 64 10.32 9.43 -12.42
CA PRO A 64 8.97 9.42 -12.98
C PRO A 64 8.30 8.03 -12.94
N GLU A 65 9.10 6.97 -12.99
CA GLU A 65 8.62 5.57 -12.94
C GLU A 65 8.33 5.08 -11.52
N ARG A 66 8.68 5.86 -10.48
CA ARG A 66 8.37 5.50 -9.10
C ARG A 66 6.89 5.69 -8.83
N MET A 67 6.30 4.69 -8.19
CA MET A 67 4.97 4.74 -7.58
C MET A 67 5.08 4.58 -6.07
N MET A 68 4.06 5.02 -5.35
CA MET A 68 4.01 4.90 -3.89
C MET A 68 2.67 4.40 -3.39
N VAL A 69 2.72 3.58 -2.35
CA VAL A 69 1.57 3.20 -1.53
C VAL A 69 1.77 3.81 -0.16
N LEU A 70 0.82 4.61 0.29
CA LEU A 70 0.67 5.01 1.68
C LEU A 70 -0.26 3.99 2.34
N LEU A 71 0.28 3.19 3.27
CA LEU A 71 -0.46 2.16 3.98
C LEU A 71 -0.77 2.67 5.38
N ILE A 72 -2.02 3.08 5.61
CA ILE A 72 -2.46 3.77 6.83
C ILE A 72 -3.75 3.15 7.36
N ASP A 73 -4.05 3.40 8.63
CA ASP A 73 -5.32 3.01 9.23
C ASP A 73 -6.35 4.14 9.08
N PHE A 74 -7.60 3.77 8.78
CA PHE A 74 -8.65 4.76 8.59
C PHE A 74 -9.37 5.12 9.90
N ASP A 75 -9.13 4.41 11.01
CA ASP A 75 -9.79 4.58 12.33
C ASP A 75 -11.32 4.77 12.25
N ASP A 76 -11.98 3.99 11.37
CA ASP A 76 -13.41 4.07 11.06
C ASP A 76 -13.87 5.45 10.53
N ASP A 77 -12.93 6.29 10.08
CA ASP A 77 -13.18 7.61 9.48
C ASP A 77 -13.10 7.53 7.94
N GLU A 78 -14.27 7.45 7.31
CA GLU A 78 -14.40 7.43 5.86
C GLU A 78 -13.83 8.69 5.17
N ASN A 79 -13.68 9.81 5.91
CA ASN A 79 -13.11 11.04 5.37
C ASN A 79 -11.58 11.00 5.31
N ARG A 80 -10.93 10.07 6.01
CA ARG A 80 -9.46 10.04 6.07
C ARG A 80 -8.83 9.78 4.72
N PHE A 81 -9.45 8.96 3.88
CA PHE A 81 -9.04 8.80 2.49
C PHE A 81 -9.01 10.16 1.77
N SER A 82 -10.13 10.88 1.81
CA SER A 82 -10.28 12.18 1.13
C SER A 82 -9.29 13.22 1.68
N TYR A 83 -9.05 13.21 3.00
CA TYR A 83 -8.06 14.08 3.62
C TYR A 83 -6.65 13.78 3.10
N VAL A 84 -6.23 12.51 3.11
CA VAL A 84 -4.89 12.14 2.65
C VAL A 84 -4.74 12.42 1.16
N GLU A 85 -5.75 12.06 0.35
CA GLU A 85 -5.79 12.33 -1.08
C GLU A 85 -5.69 13.83 -1.40
N SER A 86 -6.35 14.70 -0.63
CA SER A 86 -6.29 16.16 -0.85
C SER A 86 -4.92 16.77 -0.56
N HIS A 87 -4.09 16.08 0.23
CA HIS A 87 -2.73 16.51 0.57
C HIS A 87 -1.65 15.89 -0.33
N ILE A 88 -2.03 14.99 -1.25
CA ILE A 88 -1.13 14.50 -2.29
C ILE A 88 -1.07 15.55 -3.41
N PRO A 89 0.13 15.97 -3.86
CA PRO A 89 0.26 16.90 -4.98
C PRO A 89 -0.41 16.38 -6.25
N ASP A 90 -1.15 17.24 -6.95
CA ASP A 90 -1.92 16.86 -8.15
C ASP A 90 -1.07 16.19 -9.23
N ASP A 91 0.19 16.60 -9.38
CA ASP A 91 1.14 16.03 -10.33
C ASP A 91 1.56 14.58 -10.01
N LEU A 92 1.30 14.13 -8.77
CA LEU A 92 1.68 12.81 -8.28
C LEU A 92 0.48 11.90 -8.03
N LYS A 93 -0.76 12.43 -7.95
CA LYS A 93 -1.97 11.65 -7.59
C LYS A 93 -2.13 10.36 -8.38
N SER A 94 -1.83 10.35 -9.67
CA SER A 94 -1.96 9.15 -10.51
C SER A 94 -1.00 8.01 -10.14
N ARG A 95 0.11 8.32 -9.45
CA ARG A 95 1.19 7.39 -9.07
C ARG A 95 1.28 7.14 -7.56
N VAL A 96 0.40 7.75 -6.77
CA VAL A 96 0.28 7.53 -5.33
C VAL A 96 -1.05 6.87 -5.04
N PHE A 97 -0.99 5.84 -4.21
CA PHE A 97 -2.14 5.06 -3.78
C PHE A 97 -2.25 5.10 -2.26
N VAL A 98 -3.46 5.16 -1.74
CA VAL A 98 -3.73 5.15 -0.29
C VAL A 98 -4.54 3.91 0.04
N LEU A 99 -3.94 2.97 0.76
CA LEU A 99 -4.58 1.73 1.16
C LEU A 99 -4.57 1.59 2.69
N GLY A 100 -5.45 0.77 3.22
CA GLY A 100 -5.55 0.62 4.67
C GLY A 100 -6.61 -0.32 5.17
N VAL A 101 -6.56 -0.60 6.47
CA VAL A 101 -7.66 -1.26 7.18
C VAL A 101 -8.64 -0.18 7.62
N LEU A 102 -9.95 -0.45 7.49
CA LEU A 102 -10.98 0.56 7.83
C LEU A 102 -10.88 0.99 9.29
N SER A 103 -10.77 0.00 10.18
CA SER A 103 -10.49 0.20 11.60
C SER A 103 -8.97 0.16 11.84
N GLU A 104 -8.48 -0.79 12.64
CA GLU A 104 -7.06 -1.08 12.87
C GLU A 104 -6.68 -2.50 12.35
N PRO A 105 -5.40 -2.76 12.04
CA PRO A 105 -4.89 -4.06 11.59
C PRO A 105 -5.19 -5.21 12.57
N GLU A 106 -5.22 -4.94 13.87
CA GLU A 106 -5.51 -5.89 14.94
C GLU A 106 -6.89 -6.53 14.80
N ASN A 107 -7.88 -5.74 14.36
CA ASN A 107 -9.22 -6.25 14.10
C ASN A 107 -9.22 -7.20 12.92
N LEU A 108 -8.54 -6.84 11.83
CA LEU A 108 -8.39 -7.71 10.66
C LEU A 108 -7.66 -9.01 11.01
N LYS A 109 -6.61 -8.94 11.83
CA LYS A 109 -5.89 -10.09 12.37
C LYS A 109 -6.80 -11.04 13.13
N ARG A 110 -7.61 -10.49 14.05
CA ARG A 110 -8.56 -11.24 14.86
C ARG A 110 -9.66 -11.91 14.03
N GLU A 111 -10.24 -11.18 13.08
CA GLU A 111 -11.36 -11.66 12.24
C GLU A 111 -10.92 -12.67 11.19
N SER A 112 -9.74 -12.46 10.58
CA SER A 112 -9.18 -13.36 9.57
C SER A 112 -8.46 -14.57 10.14
N LYS A 113 -8.20 -14.58 11.47
CA LYS A 113 -7.44 -15.59 12.22
C LYS A 113 -6.06 -15.87 11.61
N LYS A 114 -5.41 -14.82 11.13
CA LYS A 114 -4.08 -14.83 10.52
C LYS A 114 -3.13 -13.95 11.30
N THR A 115 -1.84 -14.14 11.16
CA THR A 115 -0.83 -13.15 11.54
C THR A 115 -0.83 -11.98 10.55
N PHE A 116 -0.12 -10.89 10.87
CA PHE A 116 0.01 -9.77 9.95
C PHE A 116 0.71 -10.17 8.64
N GLU A 117 1.74 -11.01 8.72
CA GLU A 117 2.43 -11.51 7.53
C GLU A 117 1.52 -12.40 6.68
N GLU A 118 0.78 -13.32 7.30
CA GLU A 118 -0.20 -14.18 6.61
C GLU A 118 -1.34 -13.36 5.96
N ILE A 119 -1.73 -12.23 6.55
CA ILE A 119 -2.65 -11.27 5.91
C ILE A 119 -2.01 -10.73 4.64
N GLY A 120 -0.78 -10.21 4.73
CA GLY A 120 -0.05 -9.68 3.59
C GLY A 120 0.08 -10.67 2.44
N GLU A 121 0.49 -11.90 2.75
CA GLU A 121 0.63 -12.99 1.78
C GLU A 121 -0.72 -13.29 1.10
N ALA A 122 -1.80 -13.40 1.88
CA ALA A 122 -3.14 -13.63 1.33
C ALA A 122 -3.62 -12.49 0.42
N LEU A 123 -3.34 -11.23 0.76
CA LEU A 123 -3.66 -10.07 -0.08
C LEU A 123 -2.86 -10.07 -1.40
N ALA A 124 -1.58 -10.47 -1.35
CA ALA A 124 -0.74 -10.59 -2.54
C ALA A 124 -1.21 -11.73 -3.45
N LYS A 125 -1.57 -12.86 -2.86
CA LYS A 125 -2.12 -14.01 -3.58
C LYS A 125 -3.43 -13.67 -4.29
N ASP A 126 -4.34 -12.97 -3.60
CA ASP A 126 -5.57 -12.48 -4.21
C ASP A 126 -5.29 -11.60 -5.44
N CYS A 127 -4.31 -10.69 -5.32
CA CYS A 127 -3.87 -9.84 -6.42
C CYS A 127 -3.32 -10.68 -7.59
N SER A 128 -2.48 -11.69 -7.33
CA SER A 128 -1.92 -12.58 -8.34
C SER A 128 -3.02 -13.36 -9.08
N ASP A 129 -3.88 -14.04 -8.32
CA ASP A 129 -4.92 -14.96 -8.79
C ASP A 129 -6.14 -14.24 -9.43
N ASN A 130 -6.17 -12.90 -9.47
CA ASN A 130 -7.34 -12.10 -9.84
C ASN A 130 -8.57 -12.42 -8.97
N LYS A 131 -8.36 -12.59 -7.67
CA LYS A 131 -9.39 -12.86 -6.69
C LYS A 131 -9.60 -11.67 -5.76
N ASN A 132 -10.68 -11.74 -5.00
CA ASN A 132 -11.06 -10.72 -4.03
C ASN A 132 -11.55 -11.40 -2.74
N GLU A 133 -10.84 -12.44 -2.28
CA GLU A 133 -11.24 -13.24 -1.12
C GLU A 133 -11.06 -12.42 0.17
N LEU A 134 -9.81 -12.09 0.52
CA LEU A 134 -9.49 -11.26 1.68
C LEU A 134 -9.71 -9.77 1.38
N TRP A 135 -9.43 -9.29 0.18
CA TRP A 135 -9.76 -7.91 -0.22
C TRP A 135 -11.27 -7.61 -0.15
N GLY A 136 -12.12 -8.63 -0.28
CA GLY A 136 -13.57 -8.53 -0.11
C GLY A 136 -14.04 -8.41 1.34
N HIS A 137 -13.14 -8.53 2.32
CA HIS A 137 -13.46 -8.42 3.75
C HIS A 137 -14.06 -7.05 4.10
N ASN A 138 -14.95 -7.00 5.09
CA ASN A 138 -15.64 -5.75 5.47
C ASN A 138 -14.68 -4.61 5.83
N LEU A 139 -13.55 -4.94 6.44
CA LEU A 139 -12.50 -3.98 6.81
C LEU A 139 -11.58 -3.58 5.64
N LEU A 140 -11.70 -4.19 4.46
CA LEU A 140 -10.80 -3.94 3.31
C LEU A 140 -11.52 -3.54 2.03
N LYS A 141 -12.80 -3.90 1.87
CA LYS A 141 -13.59 -3.64 0.64
C LYS A 141 -13.69 -2.17 0.25
N HIS A 142 -13.47 -1.25 1.18
CA HIS A 142 -13.46 0.19 0.91
C HIS A 142 -12.28 0.61 0.02
N ASN A 143 -11.18 -0.15 0.02
CA ASN A 143 -10.02 0.07 -0.86
C ASN A 143 -10.29 -0.20 -2.34
N LYS A 144 -11.47 -0.72 -2.70
CA LYS A 144 -11.79 -1.20 -4.05
C LYS A 144 -11.39 -0.23 -5.16
N ARG A 145 -11.66 1.06 -5.00
CA ARG A 145 -11.33 2.08 -6.01
C ARG A 145 -9.82 2.18 -6.24
N GLU A 146 -9.01 2.11 -5.18
CA GLU A 146 -7.55 2.15 -5.29
C GLU A 146 -7.01 0.85 -5.86
N LEU A 147 -7.58 -0.29 -5.48
CA LEU A 147 -7.23 -1.60 -6.06
C LEU A 147 -7.49 -1.63 -7.57
N GLU A 148 -8.60 -1.07 -8.05
CA GLU A 148 -8.90 -0.96 -9.49
C GLU A 148 -7.86 -0.10 -10.22
N ARG A 149 -7.42 1.02 -9.61
CA ARG A 149 -6.34 1.84 -10.16
C ARG A 149 -5.02 1.08 -10.20
N MET A 150 -4.67 0.37 -9.11
CA MET A 150 -3.44 -0.41 -9.00
C MET A 150 -3.43 -1.63 -9.93
N ALA A 151 -4.58 -2.25 -10.20
CA ALA A 151 -4.66 -3.37 -11.13
C ALA A 151 -4.20 -2.97 -12.55
N THR A 152 -4.39 -1.72 -12.94
CA THR A 152 -4.00 -1.22 -14.27
C THR A 152 -2.53 -0.78 -14.33
N SER A 153 -2.02 -0.15 -13.28
CA SER A 153 -0.69 0.48 -13.28
C SER A 153 0.38 -0.30 -12.51
N VAL A 154 0.01 -0.96 -11.42
CA VAL A 154 0.92 -1.60 -10.46
C VAL A 154 1.02 -3.12 -10.70
N LYS A 155 -0.10 -3.80 -10.96
CA LYS A 155 -0.09 -5.26 -11.14
C LYS A 155 0.90 -5.75 -12.22
N PRO A 156 0.98 -5.14 -13.41
CA PRO A 156 1.95 -5.56 -14.45
C PRO A 156 3.42 -5.35 -14.07
N ILE A 157 3.69 -4.52 -13.05
CA ILE A 157 5.03 -4.27 -12.52
C ILE A 157 5.39 -5.33 -11.47
N LEU A 158 4.41 -5.67 -10.61
CA LEU A 158 4.61 -6.54 -9.46
C LEU A 158 4.55 -8.03 -9.78
N PHE A 159 3.71 -8.45 -10.72
CA PHE A 159 3.44 -9.86 -10.99
C PHE A 159 3.77 -10.18 -12.46
N LYS A 160 4.43 -11.31 -12.70
CA LYS A 160 4.82 -11.80 -14.02
C LYS A 160 4.13 -13.12 -14.36
#